data_AF-A0A969C6V8-F1
#
_entry.id   AF-A0A969C6V8-F1
#
_cell.length_a   1.000
_cell.length_b   1.000
_cell.length_c   1.000
_cell.angle_alpha   90.00
_cell.angle_beta   90.00
_cell.angle_gamma   90.00
#
_symmetry.space_group_name_H-M   'P 1'
#
loop_
_entity.id
_entity.type
_entity.pdbx_description
1 polymer ?
#
loop_
_entity_poly.entity_id
_entity_poly.type
_entity_poly.pdbx_seq_one_letter_code
_entity_poly.pdbx_strand_id
1 'polypeptide(L)'
;MGLFDFFKAKATGPNTTSATGPRRHHYAFAYMALSGLAQSCNAAILGFGIDLPSGGLQRFWADVGKDFPEEERVSSDGLVAVGGELIPNFTVVLVTLPPAVVVAEAHFVAVIYKRDWAARVLSSPNPESIDPDFAYFILSKSDFALEDGRQGGTLRVMNQAGHGAVRWGVPVGEESFIQAIREVLQDPKAPKTRVGNRTWNYLVHDGERSEIHGAV
;
A
#
# COMPACT_ATOMS: atom_id res chain seq x y z
N MET A 1 1.20 6.86 24.38
CA MET A 1 1.06 5.42 24.05
C MET A 1 1.66 5.25 22.67
N GLY A 2 2.82 4.59 22.58
CA GLY A 2 3.51 4.35 21.32
C GLY A 2 2.77 3.29 20.51
N LEU A 3 2.94 3.32 19.18
CA LEU A 3 2.34 2.38 18.23
C LEU A 3 2.57 0.89 18.62
N PHE A 4 3.72 0.61 19.24
CA PHE A 4 4.12 -0.72 19.71
C PHE A 4 3.47 -1.15 21.05
N ASP A 5 2.96 -0.20 21.84
CA ASP A 5 2.27 -0.51 23.11
C ASP A 5 0.96 -1.28 22.83
N PHE A 6 0.35 -1.06 21.67
CA PHE A 6 -0.84 -1.79 21.21
C PHE A 6 -0.59 -3.30 21.07
N PHE A 7 0.61 -3.70 20.63
CA PHE A 7 0.97 -5.12 20.49
C PHE A 7 1.55 -5.72 21.77
N LYS A 8 2.28 -4.93 22.56
CA LYS A 8 2.83 -5.37 23.86
C LYS A 8 1.74 -5.74 24.87
N ALA A 9 0.60 -5.04 24.86
CA ALA A 9 -0.50 -5.27 25.79
C ALA A 9 -1.19 -6.64 25.65
N LYS A 10 -0.91 -7.42 24.60
CA LYS A 10 -1.60 -8.70 24.32
C LYS A 10 -0.75 -9.96 24.58
N ALA A 11 0.51 -9.82 25.00
CA ALA A 11 1.50 -10.91 24.99
C ALA A 11 1.97 -11.40 26.38
N THR A 12 1.16 -11.26 27.45
CA THR A 12 1.59 -11.65 28.82
C THR A 12 1.14 -13.06 29.24
N GLY A 13 1.16 -14.05 28.33
CA GLY A 13 0.86 -15.46 28.65
C GLY A 13 1.97 -16.40 28.14
N PRO A 14 2.26 -17.52 28.85
CA PRO A 14 3.26 -18.49 28.40
C PRO A 14 2.79 -19.15 27.09
N ASN A 15 3.46 -18.81 25.99
CA ASN A 15 3.01 -19.08 24.63
C ASN A 15 3.74 -20.30 24.05
N THR A 16 3.21 -21.49 24.30
CA THR A 16 3.53 -22.70 23.52
C THR A 16 2.31 -23.10 22.69
N THR A 17 2.03 -22.35 21.62
CA THR A 17 1.14 -22.78 20.53
C THR A 17 1.29 -21.82 19.36
N SER A 18 1.48 -22.38 18.16
CA SER A 18 1.45 -21.69 16.86
C SER A 18 0.39 -20.60 16.80
N ALA A 19 0.79 -19.33 16.79
CA ALA A 19 -0.15 -18.23 16.63
C ALA A 19 -0.89 -18.38 15.29
N THR A 20 -2.19 -18.65 15.34
CA THR A 20 -3.08 -18.85 14.18
C THR A 20 -3.39 -17.56 13.40
N GLY A 21 -2.69 -16.46 13.70
CA GLY A 21 -2.90 -15.14 13.10
C GLY A 21 -1.76 -14.71 12.18
N PRO A 22 -1.94 -13.62 11.41
CA PRO A 22 -0.90 -13.05 10.56
C PRO A 22 0.36 -12.74 11.37
N ARG A 23 1.54 -13.02 10.79
CA ARG A 23 2.83 -12.70 11.39
C ARG A 23 2.89 -11.21 11.66
N ARG A 24 3.18 -10.85 12.92
CA ARG A 24 3.05 -9.45 13.39
C ARG A 24 4.00 -8.50 12.67
N HIS A 25 5.23 -8.93 12.40
CA HIS A 25 6.19 -8.13 11.63
C HIS A 25 5.61 -7.76 10.25
N HIS A 26 5.06 -8.74 9.54
CA HIS A 26 4.50 -8.55 8.20
C HIS A 26 3.29 -7.61 8.22
N TYR A 27 2.38 -7.79 9.19
CA TYR A 27 1.24 -6.90 9.39
C TYR A 27 1.68 -5.47 9.75
N ALA A 28 2.58 -5.32 10.72
CA ALA A 28 3.07 -4.03 11.17
C ALA A 28 3.76 -3.26 10.04
N PHE A 29 4.52 -3.94 9.18
CA PHE A 29 5.13 -3.32 8.02
C PHE A 29 4.07 -2.82 7.03
N ALA A 30 3.21 -3.70 6.51
CA ALA A 30 2.31 -3.37 5.41
C ALA A 30 1.16 -2.43 5.81
N TYR A 31 0.60 -2.59 7.01
CA TYR A 31 -0.60 -1.88 7.43
C TYR A 31 -0.32 -0.62 8.24
N MET A 32 0.88 -0.51 8.83
CA MET A 32 1.16 0.55 9.81
C MET A 32 2.39 1.37 9.46
N ALA A 33 3.57 0.73 9.37
CA ALA A 33 4.82 1.44 9.18
C ALA A 33 4.91 2.04 7.78
N LEU A 34 4.68 1.23 6.73
CA LEU A 34 4.77 1.69 5.35
C LEU A 34 3.63 2.66 5.00
N SER A 35 2.42 2.44 5.51
CA SER A 35 1.28 3.35 5.33
C SER A 35 1.47 4.67 6.08
N GLY A 36 2.10 4.63 7.26
CA GLY A 36 2.50 5.82 8.02
C GLY A 36 3.61 6.60 7.31
N LEU A 37 4.62 5.90 6.80
CA LEU A 37 5.69 6.51 6.01
C LEU A 37 5.15 7.17 4.73
N ALA A 38 4.20 6.52 4.07
CA ALA A 38 3.48 7.06 2.92
C ALA A 38 2.57 8.26 3.25
N GLN A 39 2.33 8.57 4.53
CA GLN A 39 1.63 9.78 4.96
C GLN A 39 2.60 10.87 5.39
N SER A 40 3.69 10.50 6.09
CA SER A 40 4.60 11.45 6.72
C SER A 40 5.83 11.82 5.88
N CYS A 41 6.28 10.93 4.99
CA CYS A 41 7.51 11.11 4.21
C CYS A 41 7.39 10.46 2.82
N ASN A 42 6.59 11.07 1.96
CA ASN A 42 6.24 10.51 0.65
C ASN A 42 7.44 10.37 -0.30
N ALA A 43 8.45 11.24 -0.15
CA ALA A 43 9.68 11.18 -0.93
C ALA A 43 10.46 9.89 -0.66
N ALA A 44 10.43 9.36 0.57
CA ALA A 44 11.08 8.10 0.91
C ALA A 44 10.44 6.92 0.16
N ILE A 45 9.11 6.92 0.02
CA ILE A 45 8.38 5.89 -0.74
C ILE A 45 8.79 5.89 -2.22
N LEU A 46 8.83 7.07 -2.84
CA LEU A 46 9.33 7.20 -4.22
C LEU A 46 10.77 6.68 -4.35
N GLY A 47 11.61 6.96 -3.33
CA GLY A 47 12.95 6.42 -3.22
C GLY A 47 13.02 4.90 -3.27
N PHE A 48 12.08 4.19 -2.64
CA PHE A 48 12.05 2.73 -2.69
C PHE A 48 11.84 2.18 -4.11
N GLY A 49 11.06 2.85 -4.94
CA GLY A 49 10.79 2.41 -6.31
C GLY A 49 11.99 2.50 -7.27
N ILE A 50 13.05 3.20 -6.86
CA ILE A 50 14.29 3.38 -7.62
C ILE A 50 15.50 2.74 -6.94
N ASP A 51 15.31 2.15 -5.76
CA ASP A 51 16.39 1.63 -4.94
C ASP A 51 16.84 0.24 -5.40
N LEU A 52 18.09 -0.11 -5.08
CA LEU A 52 18.64 -1.43 -5.33
C LEU A 52 18.14 -2.44 -4.27
N PRO A 53 18.23 -3.77 -4.53
CA PRO A 53 17.68 -4.82 -3.66
C PRO A 53 18.24 -4.90 -2.22
N SER A 54 19.27 -4.11 -1.88
CA SER A 54 19.86 -4.00 -0.54
C SER A 54 19.72 -2.59 0.06
N GLY A 55 18.77 -1.83 -0.46
CA GLY A 55 18.55 -0.42 -0.20
C GLY A 55 17.77 -0.09 1.08
N GLY A 56 17.19 1.10 1.09
CA GLY A 56 16.38 1.67 2.15
C GLY A 56 15.14 0.85 2.48
N LEU A 57 14.53 0.13 1.52
CA LEU A 57 13.36 -0.71 1.78
C LEU A 57 13.69 -1.87 2.72
N GLN A 58 14.79 -2.58 2.48
CA GLN A 58 15.21 -3.71 3.32
C GLN A 58 15.66 -3.24 4.70
N ARG A 59 16.30 -2.07 4.79
CA ARG A 59 16.62 -1.44 6.09
C ARG A 59 15.35 -1.06 6.84
N PHE A 60 14.38 -0.46 6.16
CA PHE A 60 13.10 -0.09 6.76
C PHE A 60 12.34 -1.32 7.26
N TRP A 61 12.34 -2.41 6.49
CA TRP A 61 11.82 -3.71 6.93
C TRP A 61 12.51 -4.21 8.20
N ALA A 62 13.84 -4.26 8.21
CA ALA A 62 14.59 -4.69 9.39
C ALA A 62 14.33 -3.79 10.61
N ASP A 63 14.20 -2.48 10.41
CA ASP A 63 13.89 -1.51 11.45
C ASP A 63 12.50 -1.72 12.07
N VAL A 64 11.51 -2.10 11.27
CA VAL A 64 10.19 -2.49 11.79
C VAL A 64 10.26 -3.81 12.55
N GLY A 65 11.08 -4.75 12.08
CA GLY A 65 11.25 -6.07 12.69
C GLY A 65 11.98 -6.10 14.03
N LYS A 66 12.85 -5.11 14.31
CA LYS A 66 13.75 -5.14 15.48
C LYS A 66 13.03 -5.20 16.82
N ASP A 67 11.82 -4.63 16.89
CA ASP A 67 11.02 -4.58 18.11
C ASP A 67 10.21 -5.86 18.36
N PHE A 68 10.23 -6.81 17.43
CA PHE A 68 9.58 -8.12 17.56
C PHE A 68 10.56 -9.19 18.08
N PRO A 69 10.07 -10.21 18.80
CA PRO A 69 10.83 -11.43 19.09
C PRO A 69 11.37 -12.08 17.81
N GLU A 70 12.49 -12.79 17.91
CA GLU A 70 13.18 -13.38 16.75
C GLU A 70 12.27 -14.32 15.96
N GLU A 71 11.44 -15.10 16.64
CA GLU A 71 10.46 -16.03 16.09
C GLU A 71 9.31 -15.33 15.33
N GLU A 72 9.06 -14.05 15.58
CA GLU A 72 8.06 -13.24 14.87
C GLU A 72 8.68 -12.44 13.70
N ARG A 73 10.01 -12.39 13.61
CA ARG A 73 10.72 -11.67 12.53
C ARG A 73 10.71 -12.49 11.26
N VAL A 74 10.10 -11.91 10.23
CA VAL A 74 10.11 -12.46 8.87
C VAL A 74 11.34 -11.99 8.10
N SER A 75 12.01 -12.93 7.41
CA SER A 75 13.11 -12.63 6.48
C SER A 75 12.66 -11.63 5.40
N SER A 76 13.56 -10.78 4.92
CA SER A 76 13.29 -9.87 3.79
C SER A 76 13.29 -10.59 2.44
N ASP A 77 13.45 -11.91 2.39
CA ASP A 77 13.45 -12.66 1.13
C ASP A 77 12.13 -12.48 0.36
N GLY A 78 12.24 -12.01 -0.88
CA GLY A 78 11.11 -11.65 -1.73
C GLY A 78 10.62 -10.20 -1.58
N LEU A 79 11.20 -9.42 -0.66
CA LEU A 79 10.90 -8.00 -0.51
C LEU A 79 11.56 -7.19 -1.63
N VAL A 80 10.75 -6.59 -2.50
CA VAL A 80 11.20 -5.73 -3.60
C VAL A 80 10.22 -4.58 -3.80
N ALA A 81 10.73 -3.42 -4.23
CA ALA A 81 9.91 -2.32 -4.70
C ALA A 81 10.27 -1.97 -6.14
N VAL A 82 9.25 -1.64 -6.94
CA VAL A 82 9.41 -1.15 -8.31
C VAL A 82 8.54 0.09 -8.50
N GLY A 83 9.15 1.15 -9.01
CA GLY A 83 8.46 2.37 -9.43
C GLY A 83 8.05 2.29 -10.91
N GLY A 84 6.88 2.82 -11.25
CA GLY A 84 6.44 2.84 -12.65
C GLY A 84 5.22 3.71 -12.91
N GLU A 85 4.79 3.72 -14.16
CA GLU A 85 3.53 4.32 -14.60
C GLU A 85 2.38 3.32 -14.42
N LEU A 86 1.32 3.73 -13.73
CA LEU A 86 0.14 2.89 -13.51
C LEU A 86 -0.90 3.06 -14.63
N ILE A 87 -1.29 4.31 -14.85
CA ILE A 87 -2.22 4.85 -15.86
C ILE A 87 -1.73 6.27 -16.22
N PRO A 88 -2.22 6.91 -17.30
CA PRO A 88 -1.83 8.28 -17.64
C PRO A 88 -1.98 9.21 -16.42
N ASN A 89 -0.96 10.02 -16.17
CA ASN A 89 -0.88 10.97 -15.04
C ASN A 89 -0.76 10.37 -13.64
N PHE A 90 -0.62 9.05 -13.49
CA PHE A 90 -0.34 8.43 -12.20
C PHE A 90 0.95 7.61 -12.24
N THR A 91 1.65 7.59 -11.10
CA THR A 91 2.80 6.73 -10.85
C THR A 91 2.50 5.83 -9.66
N VAL A 92 3.05 4.63 -9.68
CA VAL A 92 2.92 3.64 -8.62
C VAL A 92 4.29 3.25 -8.12
N VAL A 93 4.41 3.11 -6.80
CA VAL A 93 5.45 2.32 -6.15
C VAL A 93 4.78 1.03 -5.69
N LEU A 94 5.10 -0.07 -6.38
CA LEU A 94 4.62 -1.40 -6.04
C LEU A 94 5.67 -2.07 -5.16
N VAL A 95 5.26 -2.50 -3.97
CA VAL A 95 6.06 -3.28 -3.04
C VAL A 95 5.53 -4.70 -2.99
N THR A 96 6.36 -5.66 -3.37
CA THR A 96 6.12 -7.09 -3.16
C THR A 96 6.71 -7.47 -1.82
N LEU A 97 5.91 -8.12 -0.97
CA LEU A 97 6.33 -8.56 0.36
C LEU A 97 6.86 -10.00 0.36
N PRO A 98 7.58 -10.40 1.41
CA PRO A 98 7.88 -11.80 1.65
C PRO A 98 6.60 -12.66 1.60
N PRO A 99 6.68 -13.90 1.09
CA PRO A 99 5.51 -14.74 0.82
C PRO A 99 4.54 -14.81 2.01
N ALA A 100 3.27 -14.50 1.75
CA ALA A 100 2.20 -14.63 2.73
C ALA A 100 1.87 -16.11 2.99
N VAL A 101 1.87 -16.51 4.26
CA VAL A 101 1.65 -17.89 4.71
C VAL A 101 0.22 -18.07 5.21
N VAL A 102 -0.30 -17.10 5.95
CA VAL A 102 -1.64 -17.17 6.56
C VAL A 102 -2.55 -16.04 6.08
N VAL A 103 -3.85 -16.21 6.26
CA VAL A 103 -4.87 -15.22 5.87
C VAL A 103 -4.58 -13.85 6.50
N ALA A 104 -4.91 -12.80 5.76
CA ALA A 104 -4.68 -11.39 6.08
C ALA A 104 -3.23 -10.89 6.01
N GLU A 105 -2.26 -11.75 5.69
CA GLU A 105 -0.91 -11.30 5.33
C GLU A 105 -0.88 -10.67 3.94
N ALA A 106 -0.16 -9.55 3.79
CA ALA A 106 -0.08 -8.80 2.53
C ALA A 106 0.85 -9.44 1.50
N HIS A 107 0.36 -9.75 0.30
CA HIS A 107 1.22 -10.11 -0.83
C HIS A 107 1.90 -8.88 -1.43
N PHE A 108 1.11 -7.82 -1.63
CA PHE A 108 1.55 -6.60 -2.30
C PHE A 108 1.00 -5.37 -1.60
N VAL A 109 1.75 -4.28 -1.71
CA VAL A 109 1.34 -2.92 -1.40
C VAL A 109 1.56 -2.06 -2.64
N ALA A 110 0.62 -1.19 -2.96
CA ALA A 110 0.80 -0.17 -3.99
C ALA A 110 0.55 1.21 -3.41
N VAL A 111 1.51 2.12 -3.58
CA VAL A 111 1.34 3.54 -3.25
C VAL A 111 1.30 4.32 -4.55
N ILE A 112 0.22 5.06 -4.75
CA ILE A 112 -0.12 5.68 -6.04
C ILE A 112 -0.11 7.18 -5.83
N TYR A 113 0.58 7.89 -6.71
CA TYR A 113 0.68 9.34 -6.71
C TYR A 113 0.30 9.91 -8.07
N LYS A 114 -0.11 11.18 -8.11
CA LYS A 114 -0.15 11.92 -9.37
C LYS A 114 1.28 12.13 -9.90
N ARG A 115 1.45 12.01 -11.22
CA ARG A 115 2.76 12.07 -11.89
C ARG A 115 3.39 13.46 -11.78
N ASP A 116 2.59 14.50 -11.93
CA ASP A 116 3.03 15.90 -11.78
C ASP A 116 3.51 16.18 -10.35
N TRP A 117 2.81 15.64 -9.35
CA TRP A 117 3.23 15.70 -7.95
C TRP A 117 4.56 14.98 -7.74
N ALA A 118 4.73 13.76 -8.24
CA ALA A 118 5.96 12.99 -8.10
C ALA A 118 7.16 13.72 -8.75
N ALA A 119 6.96 14.28 -9.95
CA ALA A 119 7.97 15.09 -10.63
C ALA A 119 8.37 16.33 -9.82
N ARG A 120 7.42 17.01 -9.17
CA ARG A 120 7.68 18.16 -8.30
C ARG A 120 8.44 17.78 -7.04
N VAL A 121 8.11 16.65 -6.43
CA VAL A 121 8.82 16.15 -5.23
C VAL A 121 10.27 15.83 -5.55
N LEU A 122 10.51 15.11 -6.66
CA LEU A 122 11.86 14.72 -7.08
C LEU A 122 12.73 15.91 -7.52
N SER A 123 12.12 17.04 -7.91
CA SER A 123 12.84 18.26 -8.32
C SER A 123 12.89 19.35 -7.24
N SER A 124 12.23 19.16 -6.10
CA SER A 124 12.16 20.17 -5.04
C SER A 124 13.37 20.08 -4.10
N PRO A 125 13.99 21.22 -3.71
CA PRO A 125 14.97 21.25 -2.63
C PRO A 125 14.33 21.02 -1.25
N ASN A 126 13.01 21.15 -1.14
CA ASN A 126 12.23 20.88 0.07
C ASN A 126 10.96 20.08 -0.29
N PRO A 127 11.06 18.75 -0.42
CA PRO A 127 9.93 17.92 -0.83
C PRO A 127 8.80 17.84 0.22
N GLU A 128 9.11 18.10 1.49
CA GLU A 128 8.16 17.94 2.60
C GLU A 128 7.05 18.99 2.62
N SER A 129 7.22 20.14 1.95
CA SER A 129 6.19 21.17 1.85
C SER A 129 5.10 20.89 0.81
N ILE A 130 5.19 19.77 0.08
CA ILE A 130 4.26 19.42 -0.99
C ILE A 130 3.26 18.40 -0.45
N ASP A 131 2.04 18.85 -0.17
CA ASP A 131 0.93 18.00 0.29
C ASP A 131 0.73 16.82 -0.67
N PRO A 132 0.89 15.56 -0.21
CA PRO A 132 0.76 14.39 -1.05
C PRO A 132 -0.68 14.12 -1.43
N ASP A 133 -0.90 14.09 -2.73
CA ASP A 133 -2.07 13.45 -3.29
C ASP A 133 -1.71 11.97 -3.55
N PHE A 134 -2.05 11.08 -2.61
CA PHE A 134 -1.78 9.64 -2.74
C PHE A 134 -2.93 8.71 -2.36
N ALA A 135 -2.90 7.50 -2.92
CA ALA A 135 -3.73 6.36 -2.51
C ALA A 135 -2.85 5.16 -2.15
N TYR A 136 -3.27 4.37 -1.18
CA TYR A 136 -2.52 3.22 -0.68
C TYR A 136 -3.38 1.97 -0.71
N PHE A 137 -2.94 0.97 -1.45
CA PHE A 137 -3.64 -0.30 -1.65
C PHE A 137 -2.84 -1.46 -1.08
N ILE A 138 -3.55 -2.47 -0.59
CA ILE A 138 -2.97 -3.72 -0.11
C ILE A 138 -3.71 -4.89 -0.75
N LEU A 139 -3.00 -5.85 -1.32
CA LEU A 139 -3.57 -7.16 -1.65
C LEU A 139 -3.15 -8.16 -0.57
N SER A 140 -4.10 -8.59 0.26
CA SER A 140 -3.84 -9.56 1.33
C SER A 140 -4.35 -10.95 0.99
N LYS A 141 -3.65 -11.99 1.43
CA LYS A 141 -4.08 -13.39 1.35
C LYS A 141 -5.48 -13.53 1.94
N SER A 142 -6.36 -14.24 1.24
CA SER A 142 -7.72 -14.54 1.71
C SER A 142 -8.07 -16.01 1.52
N ASP A 143 -9.17 -16.42 2.12
CA ASP A 143 -9.79 -17.74 1.99
C ASP A 143 -10.75 -17.82 0.79
N PHE A 144 -10.90 -16.74 0.02
CA PHE A 144 -11.77 -16.70 -1.16
C PHE A 144 -11.22 -17.62 -2.25
N ALA A 145 -11.96 -18.65 -2.61
CA ALA A 145 -11.62 -19.55 -3.71
C ALA A 145 -12.01 -18.95 -5.06
N LEU A 146 -11.11 -19.03 -6.03
CA LEU A 146 -11.39 -18.73 -7.43
C LEU A 146 -12.03 -19.94 -8.11
N GLU A 147 -12.63 -19.72 -9.29
CA GLU A 147 -13.31 -20.78 -10.06
C GLU A 147 -12.37 -21.94 -10.43
N ASP A 148 -11.08 -21.66 -10.62
CA ASP A 148 -10.05 -22.67 -10.92
C ASP A 148 -9.47 -23.36 -9.68
N GLY A 149 -10.03 -23.11 -8.49
CA GLY A 149 -9.60 -23.68 -7.23
C GLY A 149 -8.38 -23.00 -6.59
N ARG A 150 -7.76 -21.99 -7.24
CA ARG A 150 -6.70 -21.19 -6.61
C ARG A 150 -7.28 -20.28 -5.53
N GLN A 151 -6.45 -19.89 -4.56
CA GLN A 151 -6.81 -18.88 -3.56
C GLN A 151 -6.64 -17.47 -4.12
N GLY A 152 -7.69 -16.66 -4.01
CA GLY A 152 -7.67 -15.23 -4.28
C GLY A 152 -7.22 -14.42 -3.06
N GLY A 153 -6.97 -13.13 -3.29
CA GLY A 153 -6.72 -12.13 -2.27
C GLY A 153 -7.88 -11.16 -2.09
N THR A 154 -7.78 -10.39 -1.02
CA THR A 154 -8.66 -9.23 -0.76
C THR A 154 -7.89 -7.95 -1.05
N LEU A 155 -8.39 -7.16 -2.00
CA LEU A 155 -7.91 -5.83 -2.28
C LEU A 155 -8.49 -4.86 -1.25
N ARG A 156 -7.62 -4.10 -0.60
CA ARG A 156 -7.97 -3.11 0.42
C ARG A 156 -7.43 -1.75 0.02
N VAL A 157 -8.12 -0.71 0.43
CA VAL A 157 -7.62 0.67 0.39
C VAL A 157 -7.44 1.18 1.82
N MET A 158 -6.33 1.87 2.08
CA MET A 158 -6.06 2.56 3.34
C MET A 158 -6.49 4.03 3.23
N ASN A 159 -7.00 4.57 4.33
CA ASN A 159 -7.24 6.00 4.53
C ASN A 159 -6.90 6.37 5.98
N GLN A 160 -7.13 7.64 6.36
CA GLN A 160 -6.84 8.11 7.72
C GLN A 160 -7.66 7.41 8.81
N ALA A 161 -8.81 6.82 8.48
CA ALA A 161 -9.67 6.10 9.42
C ALA A 161 -9.34 4.61 9.53
N GLY A 162 -8.42 4.09 8.72
CA GLY A 162 -8.04 2.67 8.70
C GLY A 162 -8.10 2.09 7.29
N HIS A 163 -8.62 0.86 7.17
CA HIS A 163 -8.63 0.15 5.89
C HIS A 163 -9.95 -0.56 5.59
N GLY A 164 -10.39 -0.49 4.33
CA GLY A 164 -11.61 -1.14 3.85
C GLY A 164 -11.31 -2.09 2.71
N ALA A 165 -11.98 -3.25 2.69
CA ALA A 165 -11.97 -4.11 1.52
C ALA A 165 -12.79 -3.45 0.40
N VAL A 166 -12.20 -3.39 -0.79
CA VAL A 166 -12.85 -2.83 -2.00
C VAL A 166 -13.11 -3.92 -3.04
N ARG A 167 -12.42 -5.06 -2.95
CA ARG A 167 -12.66 -6.22 -3.80
C ARG A 167 -12.18 -7.52 -3.14
N TRP A 168 -12.86 -8.61 -3.44
CA TRP A 168 -12.52 -9.97 -3.01
C TRP A 168 -12.25 -10.85 -4.23
N GLY A 169 -11.52 -11.95 -4.04
CA GLY A 169 -11.23 -12.89 -5.12
C GLY A 169 -10.30 -12.32 -6.19
N VAL A 170 -9.40 -11.39 -5.84
CA VAL A 170 -8.40 -10.90 -6.79
C VAL A 170 -7.31 -11.97 -6.93
N PRO A 171 -7.00 -12.48 -8.13
CA PRO A 171 -5.91 -13.44 -8.28
C PRO A 171 -4.60 -12.89 -7.73
N VAL A 172 -3.85 -13.73 -7.02
CA VAL A 172 -2.57 -13.32 -6.42
C VAL A 172 -1.51 -13.27 -7.51
N GLY A 173 -1.20 -12.06 -7.96
CA GLY A 173 -0.15 -11.76 -8.92
C GLY A 173 -0.06 -10.26 -9.15
N GLU A 174 1.13 -9.78 -9.52
CA GLU A 174 1.38 -8.36 -9.76
C GLU A 174 0.42 -7.77 -10.81
N GLU A 175 0.28 -8.43 -11.95
CA GLU A 175 -0.60 -7.97 -13.04
C GLU A 175 -2.07 -7.87 -12.58
N SER A 176 -2.58 -8.91 -11.92
CA SER A 176 -3.95 -8.94 -11.42
C SER A 176 -4.19 -7.90 -10.32
N PHE A 177 -3.19 -7.63 -9.48
CA PHE A 177 -3.26 -6.58 -8.46
C PHE A 177 -3.34 -5.20 -9.09
N ILE A 178 -2.44 -4.90 -10.03
CA ILE A 178 -2.40 -3.63 -10.76
C ILE A 178 -3.70 -3.42 -11.55
N GLN A 179 -4.19 -4.45 -12.23
CA GLN A 179 -5.45 -4.38 -12.96
C GLN A 179 -6.64 -4.09 -12.02
N ALA A 180 -6.71 -4.76 -10.87
CA ALA A 180 -7.77 -4.53 -9.90
C ALA A 180 -7.74 -3.10 -9.32
N ILE A 181 -6.55 -2.51 -9.13
CA ILE A 181 -6.39 -1.11 -8.74
C ILE A 181 -6.92 -0.18 -9.82
N ARG A 182 -6.55 -0.40 -11.10
CA ARG A 182 -7.02 0.43 -12.22
C ARG A 182 -8.54 0.49 -12.28
N GLU A 183 -9.18 -0.67 -12.14
CA GLU A 183 -10.64 -0.77 -12.12
C GLU A 183 -11.25 0.02 -10.95
N VAL A 184 -10.64 -0.01 -9.76
CA VAL A 184 -11.10 0.79 -8.61
C VAL A 184 -10.92 2.29 -8.86
N LEU A 185 -9.80 2.71 -9.47
CA LEU A 185 -9.55 4.13 -9.77
C LEU A 185 -10.47 4.67 -10.87
N GLN A 186 -10.87 3.81 -11.82
CA GLN A 186 -11.73 4.18 -12.94
C GLN A 186 -13.23 4.05 -12.63
N ASP A 187 -13.62 3.37 -11.55
CA ASP A 187 -15.02 3.23 -11.16
C ASP A 187 -15.58 4.56 -10.61
N PRO A 188 -16.54 5.20 -11.29
CA PRO A 188 -17.13 6.47 -10.83
C PRO A 188 -17.91 6.32 -9.52
N LYS A 189 -18.25 5.08 -9.12
CA LYS A 189 -18.95 4.75 -7.88
C LYS A 189 -17.99 4.32 -6.77
N ALA A 190 -16.68 4.28 -7.02
CA ALA A 190 -15.71 3.88 -6.00
C ALA A 190 -15.81 4.76 -4.75
N PRO A 191 -15.71 4.17 -3.54
CA PRO A 191 -15.94 4.87 -2.29
C PRO A 191 -14.87 5.93 -2.04
N LYS A 192 -15.19 7.20 -2.32
CA LYS A 192 -14.33 8.37 -2.13
C LYS A 192 -13.64 8.32 -0.76
N THR A 193 -12.31 8.27 -0.74
CA THR A 193 -11.58 8.44 0.53
C THR A 193 -11.53 9.93 0.86
N ARG A 194 -11.32 10.25 2.14
CA ARG A 194 -10.81 11.57 2.52
C ARG A 194 -9.35 11.41 2.90
N VAL A 195 -8.51 12.27 2.32
CA VAL A 195 -7.12 12.46 2.75
C VAL A 195 -7.06 13.89 3.29
N GLY A 196 -7.04 14.01 4.63
CA GLY A 196 -7.16 15.30 5.32
C GLY A 196 -8.52 15.96 5.12
N ASN A 197 -8.53 17.28 4.88
CA ASN A 197 -9.75 18.06 4.65
C ASN A 197 -10.29 17.95 3.21
N ARG A 198 -9.68 17.11 2.36
CA ARG A 198 -10.06 16.95 0.95
C ARG A 198 -10.75 15.62 0.74
N THR A 199 -11.93 15.67 0.10
CA THR A 199 -12.57 14.48 -0.45
C THR A 199 -11.83 14.12 -1.74
N TRP A 200 -11.19 12.96 -1.73
CA TRP A 200 -10.63 12.34 -2.92
C TRP A 200 -11.76 11.76 -3.76
N ASN A 201 -12.04 12.39 -4.90
CA ASN A 201 -12.67 11.68 -6.00
C ASN A 201 -11.55 10.92 -6.70
N TYR A 202 -11.58 9.58 -6.72
CA TYR A 202 -10.62 8.79 -7.50
C TYR A 202 -10.67 9.09 -9.00
N LEU A 203 -11.73 9.78 -9.43
CA LEU A 203 -11.85 10.35 -10.76
C LEU A 203 -10.66 11.25 -11.00
N VAL A 204 -9.76 10.76 -11.86
CA VAL A 204 -9.04 11.56 -12.85
C VAL A 204 -9.95 12.76 -13.15
N HIS A 205 -9.53 13.97 -12.76
CA HIS A 205 -10.00 15.13 -13.50
C HIS A 205 -9.40 14.92 -14.88
N ASP A 206 -10.11 14.18 -15.73
CA ASP A 206 -9.97 14.34 -17.16
C ASP A 206 -10.11 15.83 -17.35
N GLY A 207 -9.01 16.45 -17.77
CA GLY A 207 -9.02 17.81 -18.22
C GLY A 207 -9.95 17.84 -19.43
N GLU A 208 -11.24 18.01 -19.18
CA GLU A 208 -12.09 18.69 -20.14
C GLU A 208 -11.46 20.06 -20.33
N ARG A 209 -10.71 20.15 -21.44
CA ARG A 209 -10.88 21.27 -22.34
C ARG A 209 -12.37 21.61 -22.34
N SER A 210 -12.75 22.69 -21.67
CA SER A 210 -13.95 23.40 -22.06
C SER A 210 -13.65 23.97 -23.46
N GLU A 211 -13.88 23.16 -24.49
CA GLU A 211 -14.11 23.73 -25.81
C GLU A 211 -15.43 24.50 -25.70
N ILE A 212 -15.24 25.82 -25.69
CA ILE A 212 -16.29 26.80 -25.87
C ILE A 212 -16.86 26.54 -27.26
N HIS A 213 -17.99 25.86 -27.35
CA HIS A 213 -18.86 25.96 -28.52
C HIS A 213 -19.95 26.96 -28.18
N GLY A 214 -19.68 28.21 -28.58
CA GLY A 214 -20.72 29.19 -28.80
C GLY A 214 -21.61 28.73 -29.94
N ALA A 215 -22.92 28.69 -29.68
CA ALA A 215 -23.92 28.72 -30.73
C ALA A 215 -24.30 30.18 -30.96
N VAL A 216 -24.11 30.63 -32.20
CA VAL A 216 -24.97 31.64 -32.85
C VAL A 216 -26.05 30.85 -33.58
#